data_AF-A0A382SFC7-F1
#
_entry.id   AF-A0A382SFC7-F1
#
_cell.length_a   1.000
_cell.length_b   1.000
_cell.length_c   1.000
_cell.angle_alpha   90.00
_cell.angle_beta   90.00
_cell.angle_gamma   90.00
#
_symmetry.space_group_name_H-M   'P 1'
#
loop_
_entity.id
_entity.type
_entity.pdbx_description
1 polymer ?
#
loop_
_entity_poly.entity_id
_entity_poly.type
_entity_poly.pdbx_seq_one_letter_code
_entity_poly.pdbx_strand_id
1 'polypeptide(L)'
;MAVRPIPQQSILDCLPTAAEIGDLRIVNKDLNFIQAMTKRADDLTLQAQSATDYTQLVKITDNYTKLADRASVKAQTLKDLANEDNPLTEVNSSAELIEKVQLLAKTLTDKTQELASLYSSNENSLFETYGNSISEFSQKVDSINSPNQVISIFKDLEFLLKDIGENSRYLNSNDNASELVNKVELLAQQYTDKADTYSSSFINDVGSQVGSIHEKIRGLIGQVDSLSSNIEVQSHIEQISQIRNEINSLASTYKSFSGS
;
A
#
# COMPACT_ATOMS: atom_id res chain seq x y z
N MET A 1 86.04 -30.21 15.00
CA MET A 1 84.92 -29.25 15.13
C MET A 1 83.69 -29.89 14.51
N ALA A 2 82.68 -30.24 15.32
CA ALA A 2 81.41 -30.76 14.81
C ALA A 2 80.43 -29.59 14.63
N VAL A 3 80.02 -29.34 13.40
CA VAL A 3 79.00 -28.33 13.06
C VAL A 3 77.65 -28.85 13.55
N ARG A 4 76.94 -28.07 14.38
CA ARG A 4 75.58 -28.40 14.82
C ARG A 4 74.58 -28.09 13.69
N PRO A 5 73.58 -28.94 13.41
CA PRO A 5 72.58 -28.64 12.39
C PRO A 5 71.67 -27.49 12.86
N ILE A 6 71.36 -26.58 11.95
CA ILE A 6 70.33 -25.55 12.14
C ILE A 6 68.97 -26.23 12.05
N PRO A 7 68.01 -25.98 12.97
CA PRO A 7 66.67 -26.55 12.86
C PRO A 7 65.99 -25.98 11.60
N GLN A 8 65.70 -26.83 10.62
CA GLN A 8 64.82 -26.47 9.51
C GLN A 8 63.37 -26.62 9.99
N GLN A 9 62.79 -25.57 10.56
CA GLN A 9 61.33 -25.45 10.57
C GLN A 9 60.89 -25.23 9.11
N SER A 10 60.06 -26.13 8.60
CA SER A 10 59.56 -26.06 7.24
C SER A 10 58.60 -24.88 7.12
N ILE A 11 58.76 -24.02 6.10
CA ILE A 11 57.81 -22.94 5.80
C ILE A 11 56.37 -23.49 5.59
N LEU A 12 56.25 -24.78 5.22
CA LEU A 12 54.97 -25.47 5.07
C LEU A 12 54.27 -25.71 6.42
N ASP A 13 55.00 -25.82 7.53
CA ASP A 13 54.42 -25.92 8.89
C ASP A 13 53.93 -24.55 9.42
N CYS A 14 54.23 -23.46 8.70
CA CYS A 14 53.75 -22.11 8.99
C CYS A 14 52.56 -21.69 8.11
N LEU A 15 52.12 -22.54 7.18
CA LEU A 15 50.94 -22.26 6.36
C LEU A 15 49.69 -22.76 7.08
N PRO A 16 48.66 -21.92 7.29
CA PRO A 16 47.42 -22.35 7.90
C PRO A 16 46.81 -23.49 7.07
N THR A 17 46.38 -24.53 7.75
CA THR A 17 45.71 -25.69 7.17
C THR A 17 44.41 -25.28 6.49
N ALA A 18 43.90 -26.11 5.58
CA ALA A 18 42.65 -25.81 4.87
C ALA A 18 41.45 -25.60 5.80
N ALA A 19 41.46 -26.23 6.99
CA ALA A 19 40.48 -26.00 8.06
C ALA A 19 40.62 -24.58 8.63
N GLU A 20 41.84 -24.18 9.02
CA GLU A 20 42.13 -22.83 9.53
C GLU A 20 41.85 -21.74 8.49
N ILE A 21 42.13 -21.98 7.21
CA ILE A 21 41.76 -21.07 6.11
C ILE A 21 40.23 -20.99 5.95
N GLY A 22 39.53 -22.12 6.12
CA GLY A 22 38.07 -22.19 6.11
C GLY A 22 37.45 -21.37 7.24
N ASP A 23 37.98 -21.52 8.45
CA ASP A 23 37.54 -20.80 9.65
C ASP A 23 37.85 -19.31 9.54
N LEU A 24 39.04 -18.92 9.07
CA LEU A 24 39.40 -17.53 8.76
C LEU A 24 38.46 -16.92 7.70
N ARG A 25 38.03 -17.69 6.71
CA ARG A 25 37.08 -17.24 5.67
C ARG A 25 35.66 -17.05 6.22
N ILE A 26 35.24 -17.90 7.15
CA ILE A 26 33.96 -17.77 7.86
C ILE A 26 33.99 -16.52 8.74
N VAL A 27 35.04 -16.33 9.54
CA VAL A 27 35.25 -15.15 10.39
C VAL A 27 35.25 -13.86 9.57
N ASN A 28 35.93 -13.81 8.42
CA ASN A 28 35.92 -12.63 7.53
C ASN A 28 34.53 -12.34 6.93
N LYS A 29 33.74 -13.38 6.64
CA LYS A 29 32.38 -13.21 6.12
C LYS A 29 31.46 -12.63 7.18
N ASP A 30 31.55 -13.11 8.42
CA ASP A 30 30.78 -12.56 9.54
C ASP A 30 31.24 -11.13 9.88
N LEU A 31 32.54 -10.84 9.83
CA LEU A 31 33.08 -9.48 10.03
C LEU A 31 32.57 -8.48 8.98
N ASN A 32 32.61 -8.84 7.69
CA ASN A 32 32.08 -8.00 6.61
C ASN A 32 30.58 -7.74 6.76
N PHE A 33 29.83 -8.73 7.27
CA PHE A 33 28.40 -8.59 7.53
C PHE A 33 28.12 -7.65 8.70
N ILE A 34 28.88 -7.75 9.80
CA ILE A 34 28.80 -6.81 10.94
C ILE A 34 29.06 -5.39 10.47
N GLN A 35 30.13 -5.16 9.72
CA GLN A 35 30.46 -3.82 9.19
C GLN A 35 29.35 -3.27 8.30
N ALA A 36 28.72 -4.10 7.46
CA ALA A 36 27.59 -3.70 6.64
C ALA A 36 26.35 -3.33 7.49
N MET A 37 26.08 -4.07 8.57
CA MET A 37 24.99 -3.74 9.49
C MET A 37 25.27 -2.49 10.33
N THR A 38 26.52 -2.31 10.79
CA THR A 38 26.95 -1.10 11.51
C THR A 38 26.77 0.13 10.62
N LYS A 39 27.24 0.05 9.36
CA LYS A 39 27.00 1.11 8.38
C LYS A 39 25.50 1.35 8.14
N ARG A 40 24.70 0.29 8.06
CA ARG A 40 23.25 0.42 7.90
C ARG A 40 22.59 1.09 9.10
N ALA A 41 23.04 0.82 10.32
CA ALA A 41 22.57 1.49 11.53
C ALA A 41 22.91 2.99 11.50
N ASP A 42 24.13 3.34 11.09
CA ASP A 42 24.55 4.74 10.91
C ASP A 42 23.71 5.45 9.83
N ASP A 43 23.51 4.83 8.67
CA ASP A 43 22.70 5.39 7.59
C ASP A 43 21.25 5.63 8.02
N LEU A 44 20.66 4.71 8.78
CA LEU A 44 19.31 4.86 9.34
C LEU A 44 19.27 5.92 10.44
N THR A 45 20.35 6.09 11.20
CA THR A 45 20.46 7.14 12.23
C THR A 45 20.46 8.52 11.59
N LEU A 46 21.24 8.70 10.52
CA LEU A 46 21.24 9.94 9.74
C LEU A 46 19.87 10.22 9.13
N GLN A 47 19.21 9.20 8.57
CA GLN A 47 17.84 9.34 8.06
C GLN A 47 16.86 9.77 9.15
N ALA A 48 16.93 9.17 10.34
CA ALA A 48 16.08 9.53 11.47
C ALA A 48 16.32 10.98 11.91
N GLN A 49 17.58 11.42 12.00
CA GLN A 49 17.93 12.80 12.33
C GLN A 49 17.40 13.81 11.31
N SER A 50 17.39 13.43 10.03
CA SER A 50 16.86 14.26 8.95
C SER A 50 15.33 14.19 8.76
N ALA A 51 14.65 13.29 9.49
CA ALA A 51 13.22 13.07 9.31
C ALA A 51 12.43 14.32 9.72
N THR A 52 11.59 14.79 8.80
CA THR A 52 10.73 15.98 9.00
C THR A 52 9.27 15.60 9.27
N ASP A 53 8.89 14.35 9.04
CA ASP A 53 7.54 13.85 9.23
C ASP A 53 7.54 12.41 9.79
N TYR A 54 6.40 12.03 10.35
CA TYR A 54 6.23 10.73 11.01
C TYR A 54 6.20 9.56 10.02
N THR A 55 5.75 9.75 8.78
CA THR A 55 5.72 8.70 7.76
C THR A 55 7.12 8.23 7.39
N GLN A 56 8.09 9.15 7.38
CA GLN A 56 9.51 8.83 7.28
C GLN A 56 9.98 8.04 8.51
N LEU A 57 9.62 8.45 9.72
CA LEU A 57 9.97 7.73 10.96
C LEU A 57 9.41 6.31 11.01
N VAL A 58 8.16 6.08 10.58
CA VAL A 58 7.55 4.74 10.53
C VAL A 58 8.36 3.83 9.59
N LYS A 59 8.72 4.30 8.39
CA LYS A 59 9.54 3.52 7.45
C LYS A 59 10.93 3.21 8.01
N ILE A 60 11.54 4.15 8.72
CA ILE A 60 12.86 3.94 9.35
C ILE A 60 12.74 2.96 10.51
N THR A 61 11.66 3.04 11.31
CA THR A 61 11.37 2.14 12.43
C THR A 61 11.15 0.69 11.95
N ASP A 62 10.38 0.48 10.86
CA ASP A 62 10.21 -0.85 10.24
C ASP A 62 11.55 -1.47 9.80
N ASN A 63 12.48 -0.64 9.32
CA ASN A 63 13.83 -1.07 8.95
C ASN A 63 14.73 -1.31 10.17
N TYR A 64 14.56 -0.52 11.23
CA TYR A 64 15.24 -0.70 12.50
C TYR A 64 14.87 -2.04 13.15
N THR A 65 13.58 -2.40 13.23
CA THR A 65 13.15 -3.68 13.83
C THR A 65 13.83 -4.87 13.17
N LYS A 66 13.86 -4.89 11.82
CA LYS A 66 14.56 -5.94 11.05
C LYS A 66 16.07 -5.96 11.30
N LEU A 67 16.68 -4.79 11.50
CA LEU A 67 18.11 -4.66 11.78
C LEU A 67 18.44 -5.13 13.20
N ALA A 68 17.63 -4.73 14.19
CA ALA A 68 17.78 -5.09 15.59
C ALA A 68 17.66 -6.60 15.81
N ASP A 69 16.67 -7.25 15.20
CA ASP A 69 16.51 -8.71 15.25
C ASP A 69 17.74 -9.44 14.71
N ARG A 70 18.26 -8.99 13.56
CA ARG A 70 19.44 -9.58 12.91
C ARG A 70 20.72 -9.35 13.71
N ALA A 71 20.89 -8.15 14.27
CA ALA A 71 22.03 -7.81 15.10
C ALA A 71 22.06 -8.66 16.38
N SER A 72 20.91 -8.88 17.01
CA SER A 72 20.77 -9.71 18.22
C SER A 72 21.17 -11.18 17.98
N VAL A 73 20.58 -11.82 16.95
CA VAL A 73 20.87 -13.23 16.61
C VAL A 73 22.36 -13.44 16.31
N LYS A 74 23.00 -12.49 15.61
CA LYS A 74 24.41 -12.61 15.23
C LYS A 74 25.37 -12.25 16.35
N ALA A 75 25.07 -11.26 17.18
CA ALA A 75 25.83 -11.01 18.40
C ALA A 75 25.88 -12.25 19.30
N GLN A 76 24.75 -12.98 19.42
CA GLN A 76 24.70 -14.24 20.15
C GLN A 76 25.54 -15.32 19.47
N THR A 77 25.40 -15.52 18.15
CA THR A 77 26.21 -16.50 17.39
C THR A 77 27.72 -16.26 17.53
N LEU A 78 28.16 -15.00 17.52
CA LEU A 78 29.56 -14.63 17.64
C LEU A 78 30.09 -14.77 19.06
N LYS A 79 29.25 -14.50 20.06
CA LYS A 79 29.55 -14.80 21.47
C LYS A 79 29.75 -16.30 21.70
N ASP A 80 28.93 -17.12 21.05
CA ASP A 80 29.03 -18.58 21.13
C ASP A 80 30.31 -19.09 20.43
N LEU A 81 30.68 -18.51 19.27
CA LEU A 81 31.94 -18.82 18.57
C LEU A 81 33.20 -18.33 19.30
N ALA A 82 33.15 -17.20 20.00
CA ALA A 82 34.28 -16.64 20.75
C ALA A 82 34.62 -17.43 22.03
N ASN A 83 33.69 -18.26 22.52
CA ASN A 83 33.93 -19.15 23.66
C ASN A 83 34.73 -20.42 23.29
N GLU A 84 35.00 -20.65 22.00
CA GLU A 84 35.82 -21.77 21.51
C GLU A 84 37.27 -21.33 21.28
N ASP A 85 38.02 -21.03 22.35
CA ASP A 85 39.50 -20.88 22.42
C ASP A 85 40.22 -20.25 21.19
N ASN A 86 39.57 -19.31 20.48
CA ASN A 86 40.14 -18.65 19.31
C ASN A 86 40.45 -17.18 19.63
N PRO A 87 41.71 -16.82 19.89
CA PRO A 87 42.10 -15.46 20.30
C PRO A 87 41.99 -14.41 19.19
N LEU A 88 41.55 -14.76 17.97
CA LEU A 88 41.27 -13.81 16.89
C LEU A 88 39.89 -13.13 16.99
N THR A 89 39.09 -13.47 18.02
CA THR A 89 37.74 -12.93 18.22
C THR A 89 37.60 -11.98 19.43
N GLU A 90 38.63 -11.19 19.76
CA GLU A 90 38.41 -9.91 20.45
C GLU A 90 37.68 -8.94 19.49
N VAL A 91 36.44 -9.28 19.11
CA VAL A 91 35.67 -8.56 18.11
C VAL A 91 35.05 -7.33 18.75
N ASN A 92 35.85 -6.25 18.78
CA ASN A 92 35.38 -4.88 19.02
C ASN A 92 34.18 -4.51 18.10
N SER A 93 34.03 -5.19 16.96
CA SER A 93 32.98 -4.93 15.96
C SER A 93 31.57 -5.34 16.37
N SER A 94 31.39 -6.35 17.23
CA SER A 94 30.06 -6.78 17.70
C SER A 94 29.52 -5.82 18.74
N ALA A 95 30.39 -5.32 19.62
CA ALA A 95 30.08 -4.27 20.58
C ALA A 95 29.74 -2.96 19.86
N GLU A 96 30.53 -2.58 18.85
CA GLU A 96 30.27 -1.42 18.00
C GLU A 96 28.90 -1.50 17.30
N LEU A 97 28.54 -2.65 16.73
CA LEU A 97 27.22 -2.84 16.12
C LEU A 97 26.09 -2.63 17.13
N ILE A 98 26.19 -3.23 18.32
CA ILE A 98 25.18 -3.07 19.37
C ILE A 98 25.07 -1.60 19.78
N GLU A 99 26.19 -0.91 19.95
CA GLU A 99 26.23 0.52 20.27
C GLU A 99 25.53 1.36 19.19
N LYS A 100 25.80 1.11 17.90
CA LYS A 100 25.13 1.82 16.81
C LYS A 100 23.64 1.53 16.73
N VAL A 101 23.21 0.29 16.98
CA VAL A 101 21.78 -0.06 17.04
C VAL A 101 21.11 0.65 18.23
N GLN A 102 21.77 0.74 19.39
CA GLN A 102 21.27 1.49 20.54
C GLN A 102 21.20 3.00 20.26
N LEU A 103 22.20 3.56 19.58
CA LEU A 103 22.20 4.97 19.16
C LEU A 103 21.05 5.28 18.20
N LEU A 104 20.79 4.39 17.24
CA LEU A 104 19.64 4.48 16.33
C LEU A 104 18.32 4.43 17.12
N ALA A 105 18.18 3.49 18.06
CA ALA A 105 16.99 3.38 18.91
C ALA A 105 16.73 4.65 19.73
N LYS A 106 17.79 5.22 20.32
CA LYS A 106 17.73 6.49 21.04
C LYS A 106 17.34 7.64 20.12
N THR A 107 17.97 7.74 18.95
CA THR A 107 17.68 8.78 17.95
C THR A 107 16.23 8.71 17.47
N LEU A 108 15.70 7.51 17.23
CA LEU A 108 14.30 7.30 16.90
C LEU A 108 13.39 7.78 18.02
N THR A 109 13.70 7.44 19.27
CA THR A 109 12.94 7.90 20.44
C THR A 109 12.93 9.43 20.55
N ASP A 110 14.12 10.05 20.47
CA ASP A 110 14.27 11.50 20.56
C ASP A 110 13.50 12.22 19.44
N LYS A 111 13.58 11.70 18.19
CA LYS A 111 12.85 12.27 17.05
C LYS A 111 11.35 12.04 17.09
N THR A 112 10.90 10.89 17.58
CA THR A 112 9.47 10.65 17.84
C THR A 112 8.96 11.66 18.88
N GLN A 113 9.71 11.92 19.94
CA GLN A 113 9.35 12.91 20.96
C GLN A 113 9.31 14.35 20.39
N GLU A 114 10.31 14.71 19.57
CA GLU A 114 10.40 16.02 18.90
C GLU A 114 9.22 16.29 17.98
N LEU A 115 8.81 15.29 17.19
CA LEU A 115 7.71 15.40 16.23
C LEU A 115 6.34 15.11 16.83
N ALA A 116 6.24 14.73 18.11
CA ALA A 116 4.99 14.27 18.73
C ALA A 116 3.86 15.31 18.65
N SER A 117 4.15 16.59 18.88
CA SER A 117 3.13 17.65 18.82
C SER A 117 2.63 17.89 17.39
N LEU A 118 3.53 17.88 16.41
CA LEU A 118 3.18 17.97 14.98
C LEU A 118 2.36 16.75 14.55
N TYR A 119 2.74 15.57 15.04
CA TYR A 119 2.02 14.33 14.80
C TYR A 119 0.57 14.43 15.30
N SER A 120 0.38 14.74 16.57
CA SER A 120 -0.96 14.84 17.16
C SER A 120 -1.79 15.93 16.50
N SER A 121 -1.18 17.06 16.13
CA SER A 121 -1.87 18.13 15.39
C SER A 121 -2.36 17.66 14.02
N ASN A 122 -1.51 16.96 13.27
CA ASN A 122 -1.87 16.45 11.94
C ASN A 122 -2.86 15.29 12.02
N GLU A 123 -2.75 14.43 13.04
CA GLU A 123 -3.69 13.34 13.31
C GLU A 123 -5.08 13.87 13.61
N ASN A 124 -5.20 14.85 14.51
CA ASN A 124 -6.47 15.51 14.79
C ASN A 124 -7.05 16.18 13.53
N SER A 125 -6.21 16.86 12.73
CA SER A 125 -6.64 17.47 11.48
C SER A 125 -7.16 16.44 10.47
N LEU A 126 -6.55 15.26 10.37
CA LEU A 126 -7.03 14.17 9.52
C LEU A 126 -8.36 13.61 10.04
N PHE A 127 -8.50 13.37 11.35
CA PHE A 127 -9.76 12.91 11.92
C PHE A 127 -10.91 13.90 11.68
N GLU A 128 -10.67 15.20 11.86
CA GLU A 128 -11.65 16.24 11.54
C GLU A 128 -11.98 16.26 10.05
N THR A 129 -10.98 16.20 9.18
CA THR A 129 -11.15 16.22 7.72
C THR A 129 -11.99 15.03 7.26
N TYR A 130 -11.61 13.81 7.67
CA TYR A 130 -12.37 12.60 7.33
C TYR A 130 -13.74 12.57 7.97
N GLY A 131 -13.89 13.01 9.22
CA GLY A 131 -15.18 13.12 9.88
C GLY A 131 -16.14 14.04 9.13
N ASN A 132 -15.65 15.19 8.65
CA ASN A 132 -16.42 16.12 7.83
C ASN A 132 -16.77 15.52 6.48
N SER A 133 -15.80 14.95 5.75
CA SER A 133 -16.04 14.31 4.46
C SER A 133 -17.05 13.16 4.55
N ILE A 134 -16.93 12.29 5.55
CA ILE A 134 -17.87 11.20 5.78
C ILE A 134 -19.28 11.73 6.04
N SER A 135 -19.40 12.80 6.85
CA SER A 135 -20.70 13.42 7.13
C SER A 135 -21.34 14.02 5.86
N GLU A 136 -20.54 14.68 5.03
CA GLU A 136 -20.99 15.21 3.73
C GLU A 136 -21.41 14.09 2.77
N PHE A 137 -20.64 13.00 2.68
CA PHE A 137 -21.01 11.85 1.85
C PHE A 137 -22.25 11.16 2.37
N SER A 138 -22.41 11.01 3.68
CA SER A 138 -23.62 10.42 4.28
C SER A 138 -24.87 11.21 3.87
N GLN A 139 -24.81 12.55 3.95
CA GLN A 139 -25.91 13.42 3.48
C GLN A 139 -26.17 13.30 1.98
N LYS A 140 -25.11 13.22 1.16
CA LYS A 140 -25.24 13.01 -0.30
C LYS A 140 -25.89 11.66 -0.61
N VAL A 141 -25.49 10.60 0.08
CA VAL A 141 -26.03 9.25 -0.06
C VAL A 141 -27.51 9.21 0.34
N ASP A 142 -27.87 9.82 1.47
CA ASP A 142 -29.26 9.91 1.91
C ASP A 142 -30.15 10.62 0.89
N SER A 143 -29.60 11.65 0.23
CA SER A 143 -30.28 12.44 -0.79
C SER A 143 -30.38 11.78 -2.16
N ILE A 144 -29.76 10.60 -2.36
CA ILE A 144 -29.88 9.85 -3.62
C ILE A 144 -31.36 9.50 -3.85
N ASN A 145 -31.85 9.92 -5.02
CA ASN A 145 -33.20 9.69 -5.49
C ASN A 145 -33.25 9.04 -6.89
N SER A 146 -32.10 8.73 -7.51
CA SER A 146 -32.03 8.12 -8.84
C SER A 146 -30.78 7.23 -9.01
N PRO A 147 -30.81 6.25 -9.93
CA PRO A 147 -29.64 5.42 -10.23
C PRO A 147 -28.40 6.19 -10.66
N ASN A 148 -28.56 7.25 -11.47
CA ASN A 148 -27.43 8.04 -11.96
C ASN A 148 -26.67 8.74 -10.82
N GLN A 149 -27.37 9.12 -9.74
CA GLN A 149 -26.72 9.71 -8.57
C GLN A 149 -25.91 8.67 -7.77
N VAL A 150 -26.37 7.42 -7.69
CA VAL A 150 -25.59 6.30 -7.10
C VAL A 150 -24.24 6.15 -7.81
N ILE A 151 -24.27 6.15 -9.15
CA ILE A 151 -23.07 5.98 -9.99
C ILE A 151 -22.15 7.20 -9.85
N SER A 152 -22.72 8.41 -9.84
CA SER A 152 -21.95 9.65 -9.79
C SER A 152 -21.12 9.79 -8.50
N ILE A 153 -21.62 9.30 -7.37
CA ILE A 153 -20.97 9.43 -6.06
C ILE A 153 -19.87 8.37 -5.87
N PHE A 154 -19.94 7.23 -6.57
CA PHE A 154 -19.07 6.08 -6.34
C PHE A 154 -17.57 6.43 -6.37
N LYS A 155 -17.11 7.14 -7.40
CA LYS A 155 -15.68 7.46 -7.57
C LYS A 155 -15.15 8.35 -6.45
N ASP A 156 -15.95 9.30 -6.01
CA ASP A 156 -15.56 10.22 -4.95
C ASP A 156 -15.51 9.49 -3.59
N LEU A 157 -16.45 8.56 -3.38
CA LEU A 157 -16.46 7.68 -2.21
C LEU A 157 -15.25 6.73 -2.20
N GLU A 158 -14.94 6.09 -3.35
CA GLU A 158 -13.78 5.22 -3.52
C GLU A 158 -12.48 5.97 -3.19
N PHE A 159 -12.34 7.20 -3.70
CA PHE A 159 -11.18 8.05 -3.41
C PHE A 159 -11.03 8.32 -1.92
N LEU A 160 -12.11 8.72 -1.23
CA LEU A 160 -12.08 8.95 0.22
C LEU A 160 -11.67 7.69 0.99
N LEU A 161 -12.29 6.55 0.70
CA LEU A 161 -12.01 5.29 1.40
C LEU A 161 -10.56 4.84 1.18
N LYS A 162 -10.02 5.05 -0.03
CA LYS A 162 -8.63 4.77 -0.34
C LYS A 162 -7.68 5.68 0.45
N ASP A 163 -7.95 6.97 0.51
CA ASP A 163 -7.13 7.93 1.25
C ASP A 163 -7.12 7.63 2.76
N ILE A 164 -8.27 7.27 3.35
CA ILE A 164 -8.35 6.79 4.74
C ILE A 164 -7.51 5.52 4.93
N GLY A 165 -7.61 4.57 3.99
CA GLY A 165 -6.83 3.33 4.02
C GLY A 165 -5.31 3.56 3.97
N GLU A 166 -4.86 4.49 3.10
CA GLU A 166 -3.45 4.88 2.97
C GLU A 166 -2.92 5.54 4.25
N ASN A 167 -3.77 6.26 4.99
CA ASN A 167 -3.43 6.92 6.25
C ASN A 167 -3.72 6.06 7.51
N SER A 168 -4.22 4.84 7.36
CA SER A 168 -4.68 3.99 8.48
C SER A 168 -3.62 3.77 9.57
N ARG A 169 -2.34 3.54 9.20
CA ARG A 169 -1.25 3.36 10.16
C ARG A 169 -1.00 4.59 11.02
N TYR A 170 -1.29 5.77 10.48
CA TYR A 170 -1.16 7.04 11.17
C TYR A 170 -2.36 7.32 12.08
N LEU A 171 -3.53 6.77 11.78
CA LEU A 171 -4.75 6.99 12.54
C LEU A 171 -4.98 5.95 13.64
N ASN A 172 -4.52 4.71 13.43
CA ASN A 172 -4.77 3.57 14.34
C ASN A 172 -4.12 3.73 15.73
N SER A 173 -3.20 4.65 15.91
CA SER A 173 -2.56 4.97 17.19
C SER A 173 -3.45 5.83 18.11
N ASN A 174 -4.54 6.41 17.59
CA ASN A 174 -5.44 7.29 18.32
C ASN A 174 -6.64 6.53 18.89
N ASP A 175 -7.12 6.96 20.06
CA ASP A 175 -8.32 6.40 20.69
C ASP A 175 -9.59 6.58 19.83
N ASN A 176 -9.62 7.61 18.97
CA ASN A 176 -10.73 7.89 18.05
C ASN A 176 -10.75 7.00 16.79
N ALA A 177 -9.75 6.13 16.59
CA ALA A 177 -9.69 5.26 15.42
C ALA A 177 -10.94 4.38 15.29
N SER A 178 -11.44 3.85 16.42
CA SER A 178 -12.66 3.04 16.46
C SER A 178 -13.90 3.80 16.02
N GLU A 179 -14.01 5.09 16.38
CA GLU A 179 -15.12 5.95 15.96
C GLU A 179 -15.07 6.21 14.45
N LEU A 180 -13.89 6.48 13.90
CA LEU A 180 -13.73 6.66 12.45
C LEU A 180 -14.12 5.40 11.67
N VAL A 181 -13.68 4.23 12.13
CA VAL A 181 -14.06 2.94 11.52
C VAL A 181 -15.58 2.77 11.52
N ASN A 182 -16.24 3.00 12.66
CA ASN A 182 -17.71 2.92 12.74
C ASN A 182 -18.41 3.88 11.76
N LYS A 183 -17.90 5.10 11.59
CA LYS A 183 -18.43 6.08 10.63
C LYS A 183 -18.26 5.62 9.18
N VAL A 184 -17.09 5.04 8.85
CA VAL A 184 -16.81 4.46 7.53
C VAL A 184 -17.73 3.28 7.23
N GLU A 185 -17.90 2.36 8.19
CA GLU A 185 -18.79 1.21 8.05
C GLU A 185 -20.25 1.65 7.85
N LEU A 186 -20.71 2.64 8.63
CA LEU A 186 -22.06 3.18 8.49
C LEU A 186 -22.28 3.81 7.10
N LEU A 187 -21.32 4.60 6.61
CA LEU A 187 -21.39 5.20 5.28
C LEU A 187 -21.41 4.13 4.17
N ALA A 188 -20.58 3.09 4.30
CA ALA A 188 -20.57 1.98 3.35
C ALA A 188 -21.91 1.22 3.34
N GLN A 189 -22.50 0.98 4.51
CA GLN A 189 -23.81 0.36 4.62
C GLN A 189 -24.91 1.24 3.99
N GLN A 190 -24.94 2.54 4.32
CA GLN A 190 -25.88 3.50 3.73
C GLN A 190 -25.79 3.53 2.20
N TYR A 191 -24.56 3.56 1.66
CA TYR A 191 -24.35 3.54 0.21
C TYR A 191 -24.84 2.23 -0.42
N THR A 192 -24.54 1.10 0.22
CA THR A 192 -24.97 -0.23 -0.23
C THR A 192 -26.49 -0.33 -0.28
N ASP A 193 -27.18 0.08 0.79
CA ASP A 193 -28.64 0.04 0.88
C ASP A 193 -29.30 0.91 -0.23
N LYS A 194 -28.72 2.09 -0.49
CA LYS A 194 -29.17 2.97 -1.58
C LYS A 194 -28.89 2.36 -2.96
N ALA A 195 -27.72 1.77 -3.17
CA ALA A 195 -27.37 1.10 -4.42
C ALA A 195 -28.33 -0.06 -4.70
N ASP A 196 -28.64 -0.88 -3.70
CA ASP A 196 -29.57 -1.99 -3.82
C ASP A 196 -30.98 -1.51 -4.16
N THR A 197 -31.46 -0.45 -3.47
CA THR A 197 -32.77 0.18 -3.72
C THR A 197 -32.92 0.61 -5.18
N TYR A 198 -31.90 1.22 -5.76
CA TYR A 198 -31.96 1.76 -7.12
C TYR A 198 -31.50 0.77 -8.20
N SER A 199 -30.82 -0.33 -7.85
CA SER A 199 -30.33 -1.34 -8.80
C SER A 199 -31.48 -1.94 -9.63
N SER A 200 -32.56 -2.36 -8.96
CA SER A 200 -33.70 -2.98 -9.61
C SER A 200 -34.47 -1.99 -10.49
N SER A 201 -34.65 -0.75 -10.01
CA SER A 201 -35.26 0.33 -10.81
C SER A 201 -34.45 0.60 -12.07
N PHE A 202 -33.12 0.68 -11.94
CA PHE A 202 -32.22 0.91 -13.06
C PHE A 202 -32.31 -0.20 -14.11
N ILE A 203 -32.27 -1.46 -13.68
CA ILE A 203 -32.40 -2.62 -14.58
C ILE A 203 -33.75 -2.59 -15.31
N ASN A 204 -34.82 -2.30 -14.59
CA ASN A 204 -36.17 -2.21 -15.17
C ASN A 204 -36.30 -1.06 -16.17
N ASP A 205 -35.74 0.11 -15.84
CA ASP A 205 -35.76 1.29 -16.72
C ASP A 205 -34.98 1.02 -18.02
N VAL A 206 -33.78 0.44 -17.91
CA VAL A 206 -32.97 0.01 -19.06
C VAL A 206 -33.70 -1.03 -19.89
N GLY A 207 -34.28 -2.05 -19.24
CA GLY A 207 -35.04 -3.11 -19.92
C GLY A 207 -36.25 -2.58 -20.68
N SER A 208 -37.00 -1.66 -20.07
CA SER A 208 -38.16 -1.00 -20.69
C SER A 208 -37.75 -0.15 -21.90
N GLN A 209 -36.68 0.63 -21.79
CA GLN A 209 -36.15 1.44 -22.91
C GLN A 209 -35.70 0.56 -24.07
N VAL A 210 -34.93 -0.50 -23.79
CA VAL A 210 -34.47 -1.45 -24.82
C VAL A 210 -35.66 -2.16 -25.47
N GLY A 211 -36.67 -2.56 -24.68
CA GLY A 211 -37.90 -3.16 -25.20
C GLY A 211 -38.65 -2.23 -26.15
N SER A 212 -38.85 -0.97 -25.76
CA SER A 212 -39.50 0.05 -26.61
C SER A 212 -38.75 0.30 -27.92
N ILE A 213 -37.42 0.42 -27.88
CA ILE A 213 -36.59 0.54 -29.08
C ILE A 213 -36.73 -0.69 -29.98
N HIS A 214 -36.72 -1.90 -29.39
CA HIS A 214 -36.90 -3.14 -30.12
C HIS A 214 -38.26 -3.21 -30.83
N GLU A 215 -39.34 -2.79 -30.16
CA GLU A 215 -40.68 -2.73 -30.74
C GLU A 215 -40.74 -1.73 -31.91
N LYS A 216 -40.18 -0.52 -31.75
CA LYS A 216 -40.08 0.48 -32.83
C LYS A 216 -39.34 -0.10 -34.05
N ILE A 217 -38.21 -0.77 -33.84
CA ILE A 217 -37.43 -1.40 -34.92
C ILE A 217 -38.24 -2.50 -35.61
N ARG A 218 -38.91 -3.38 -34.85
CA ARG A 218 -39.79 -4.42 -35.43
C ARG A 218 -40.93 -3.83 -36.25
N GLY A 219 -41.57 -2.78 -35.75
CA GLY A 219 -42.63 -2.06 -36.46
C GLY A 219 -42.14 -1.53 -37.80
N LEU A 220 -40.96 -0.90 -37.81
CA LEU A 220 -40.34 -0.43 -39.05
C LEU A 220 -40.03 -1.59 -40.01
N ILE A 221 -39.38 -2.66 -39.54
CA ILE A 221 -39.09 -3.84 -40.38
C ILE A 221 -40.37 -4.38 -41.03
N GLY A 222 -41.47 -4.48 -40.27
CA GLY A 222 -42.75 -4.99 -40.78
C GLY A 222 -43.42 -4.09 -41.83
N GLN A 223 -43.03 -2.81 -41.91
CA GLN A 223 -43.58 -1.86 -42.90
C GLN A 223 -42.80 -1.84 -44.21
N VAL A 224 -41.57 -2.37 -44.25
CA VAL A 224 -40.65 -2.25 -45.40
C VAL A 224 -41.30 -2.72 -46.71
N ASP A 225 -41.97 -3.87 -46.69
CA ASP A 225 -42.59 -4.47 -47.89
C ASP A 225 -43.81 -3.68 -48.40
N SER A 226 -44.38 -2.79 -47.57
CA SER A 226 -45.55 -1.97 -47.91
C SER A 226 -45.19 -0.58 -48.44
N LEU A 227 -43.90 -0.20 -48.43
CA LEU A 227 -43.44 1.09 -48.92
C LEU A 227 -43.58 1.16 -50.44
N SER A 228 -44.37 2.12 -50.94
CA SER A 228 -44.76 2.20 -52.34
C SER A 228 -44.41 3.53 -53.01
N SER A 229 -44.04 4.54 -52.21
CA SER A 229 -43.70 5.88 -52.70
C SER A 229 -42.40 6.42 -52.10
N ASN A 230 -41.77 7.36 -52.81
CA ASN A 230 -40.56 8.03 -52.31
C ASN A 230 -40.82 8.76 -50.98
N ILE A 231 -42.01 9.36 -50.80
CA ILE A 231 -42.39 10.05 -49.55
C ILE A 231 -42.42 9.06 -48.38
N GLU A 232 -43.01 7.88 -48.56
CA GLU A 232 -43.04 6.81 -47.54
C GLU A 232 -41.63 6.32 -47.20
N VAL A 233 -40.77 6.14 -48.21
CA VAL A 233 -39.37 5.75 -48.01
C VAL A 233 -38.60 6.80 -47.20
N GLN A 234 -38.76 8.10 -47.51
CA GLN A 234 -38.08 9.17 -46.76
C GLN A 234 -38.58 9.23 -45.30
N SER A 235 -39.89 9.12 -45.08
CA SER A 235 -40.45 9.07 -43.72
C SER A 235 -39.91 7.88 -42.93
N HIS A 236 -39.76 6.72 -43.59
CA HIS A 236 -39.19 5.52 -42.97
C HIS A 236 -37.72 5.71 -42.54
N ILE A 237 -36.90 6.30 -43.43
CA ILE A 237 -35.49 6.62 -43.14
C ILE A 237 -35.37 7.63 -41.99
N GLU A 238 -36.28 8.59 -41.90
CA GLU A 238 -36.31 9.58 -40.84
C GLU A 238 -36.61 8.93 -39.48
N GLN A 239 -37.58 8.02 -39.40
CA GLN A 239 -37.86 7.24 -38.18
C GLN A 239 -36.68 6.38 -37.75
N ILE A 240 -35.98 5.72 -38.68
CA ILE A 240 -34.72 4.99 -38.39
C ILE A 240 -33.66 5.94 -37.81
N SER A 241 -33.55 7.15 -38.35
CA SER A 241 -32.58 8.14 -37.88
C SER A 241 -32.92 8.64 -36.47
N GLN A 242 -34.21 8.79 -36.14
CA GLN A 242 -34.66 9.12 -34.79
C GLN A 242 -34.29 8.02 -33.78
N ILE A 243 -34.54 6.74 -34.12
CA ILE A 243 -34.15 5.60 -33.25
C ILE A 243 -32.64 5.57 -33.05
N ARG A 244 -31.84 5.79 -34.10
CA ARG A 244 -30.38 5.87 -33.99
C ARG A 244 -29.94 6.95 -32.99
N ASN A 245 -30.56 8.12 -33.05
CA ASN A 245 -30.25 9.23 -32.14
C ASN A 245 -30.65 8.91 -30.70
N GLU A 246 -31.78 8.23 -30.49
CA GLU A 246 -32.24 7.73 -29.18
C GLU A 246 -31.25 6.70 -28.59
N ILE A 247 -30.78 5.74 -29.40
CA ILE A 247 -29.75 4.77 -28.97
C ILE A 247 -28.45 5.49 -28.58
N ASN A 248 -28.02 6.46 -29.40
CA ASN A 248 -26.78 7.20 -29.15
C ASN A 248 -26.84 8.03 -27.86
N SER A 249 -28.01 8.61 -27.53
CA SER A 249 -28.15 9.38 -26.29
C SER A 249 -28.16 8.49 -25.04
N LEU A 250 -28.57 7.23 -25.15
CA LEU A 250 -28.60 6.25 -24.06
C LEU A 250 -27.28 5.47 -23.91
N ALA A 251 -26.35 5.60 -24.86
CA ALA A 251 -25.13 4.79 -24.91
C ALA A 251 -24.24 4.89 -23.67
N SER A 252 -24.15 6.06 -23.03
CA SER A 252 -23.39 6.22 -21.78
C SER A 252 -24.01 5.42 -20.62
N THR A 253 -25.33 5.44 -20.50
CA THR A 253 -26.09 4.68 -19.50
C THR A 253 -25.94 3.17 -19.69
N TYR A 254 -25.94 2.70 -20.93
CA TYR A 254 -25.75 1.28 -21.23
C TYR A 254 -24.30 0.81 -21.02
N LYS A 255 -23.30 1.67 -21.24
CA LYS A 255 -21.90 1.33 -20.93
C LYS A 255 -21.70 1.06 -19.44
N SER A 256 -22.32 1.86 -18.57
CA SER A 256 -22.29 1.63 -17.12
C SER A 256 -23.03 0.36 -16.67
N PHE A 257 -23.94 -0.18 -17.49
CA PHE A 257 -24.65 -1.44 -17.21
C PHE A 257 -23.76 -2.68 -17.40
N SER A 258 -22.78 -2.62 -18.31
CA SER A 258 -21.97 -3.79 -18.68
C SER A 258 -20.78 -4.11 -17.77
N GLY A 259 -20.59 -3.36 -16.67
CA GLY A 259 -19.55 -3.65 -15.68
C GLY A 259 -18.14 -3.75 -16.26
N SER A 260 -17.76 -2.83 -17.16
CA SER A 260 -16.43 -2.78 -17.79
C SER A 260 -15.48 -1.84 -17.06
#